data_AF-A0A964NQY6-F1
#
_entry.id   AF-A0A964NQY6-F1
#
_cell.length_a   1.000
_cell.length_b   1.000
_cell.length_c   1.000
_cell.angle_alpha   90.00
_cell.angle_beta   90.00
_cell.angle_gamma   90.00
#
_symmetry.space_group_name_H-M   'P 1'
#
loop_
_entity.id
_entity.type
_entity.pdbx_description
1 polymer ?
#
loop_
_entity_poly.entity_id
_entity_poly.type
_entity_poly.pdbx_seq_one_letter_code
_entity_poly.pdbx_strand_id
1 'polypeptide(L)'
;MAVLRRWGECKPLVRRPARAAANTERCGGVCDPGPQHAAGLRVCVRTRWSACHLPPAPLPSAARTAFGITGENPTAAHSTQALLHSTTALLVYLTARKWLSAGWAMSAGAAAWLYPGLLTSAGFLLVEPVLAFLMTAATAAAAWASPRRLAPWGAVGTLWGLAALCKPVALASAVLVLAAIWAIRPGERRA
;
A
#
# COMPACT_ATOMS: atom_id res chain seq x y z
N MET A 1 17.16 -37.18 23.02
CA MET A 1 16.08 -36.17 22.93
C MET A 1 15.70 -36.01 21.47
N ALA A 2 14.54 -36.53 21.10
CA ALA A 2 14.10 -36.69 19.72
C ALA A 2 12.74 -36.02 19.53
N VAL A 3 12.67 -34.93 18.78
CA VAL A 3 11.42 -34.37 18.23
C VAL A 3 11.73 -33.70 16.89
N LEU A 4 11.64 -34.47 15.81
CA LEU A 4 11.57 -34.00 14.42
C LEU A 4 10.53 -34.86 13.71
N ARG A 5 9.27 -34.45 13.64
CA ARG A 5 8.29 -35.03 12.71
C ARG A 5 7.18 -34.05 12.29
N ARG A 6 6.81 -34.20 11.03
CA ARG A 6 5.60 -33.75 10.30
C ARG A 6 5.65 -32.38 9.63
N TRP A 7 6.47 -32.30 8.58
CA TRP A 7 6.04 -31.60 7.38
C TRP A 7 5.02 -32.48 6.63
N GLY A 8 3.85 -31.93 6.39
CA GLY A 8 2.75 -32.59 5.69
C GLY A 8 3.10 -32.87 4.24
N GLU A 9 2.82 -34.10 3.82
CA GLU A 9 2.93 -34.56 2.44
C GLU A 9 1.99 -33.77 1.53
N CYS A 10 2.56 -33.02 0.57
CA CYS A 10 1.82 -32.56 -0.59
C CYS A 10 1.54 -33.77 -1.50
N LYS A 11 0.35 -34.38 -1.36
CA LYS A 11 -0.13 -35.36 -2.33
C LYS A 11 -0.29 -34.69 -3.71
N PRO A 12 0.35 -35.19 -4.77
CA PRO A 12 0.03 -34.76 -6.13
C PRO A 12 -1.38 -35.25 -6.47
N LEU A 13 -2.30 -34.30 -6.62
CA LEU A 13 -3.62 -34.55 -7.19
C LEU A 13 -3.46 -34.85 -8.70
N VAL A 14 -3.21 -36.12 -9.00
CA VAL A 14 -3.34 -36.67 -10.35
C VAL A 14 -4.82 -36.59 -10.73
N ARG A 15 -5.21 -35.52 -11.42
CA ARG A 15 -6.55 -35.40 -12.01
C ARG A 15 -6.66 -36.37 -13.19
N ARG A 16 -7.62 -37.30 -13.08
CA ARG A 16 -8.11 -38.12 -14.19
C ARG A 16 -8.61 -37.22 -15.34
N PRO A 17 -8.22 -37.47 -16.61
CA PRO A 17 -8.85 -36.83 -17.75
C PRO A 17 -10.10 -37.63 -18.12
N ALA A 18 -11.28 -37.20 -17.66
CA ALA A 18 -12.53 -37.65 -18.25
C ALA A 18 -13.62 -36.61 -17.97
N ARG A 19 -14.28 -36.16 -19.04
CA ARG A 19 -15.37 -35.17 -19.12
C ARG A 19 -14.92 -33.70 -19.24
N ALA A 20 -14.13 -33.43 -20.27
CA ALA A 20 -14.06 -32.11 -20.91
C ALA A 20 -14.88 -32.17 -22.20
N ALA A 21 -16.17 -31.81 -22.16
CA ALA A 21 -16.96 -31.61 -23.40
C ALA A 21 -18.26 -30.79 -23.27
N ALA A 22 -18.65 -30.25 -22.09
CA ALA A 22 -20.01 -29.70 -21.96
C ALA A 22 -20.13 -28.35 -21.22
N ASN A 23 -19.08 -27.51 -21.20
CA ASN A 23 -19.23 -26.19 -20.57
C ASN A 23 -18.37 -25.08 -21.21
N THR A 24 -18.29 -25.10 -22.54
CA THR A 24 -17.56 -24.08 -23.34
C THR A 24 -18.39 -22.85 -23.69
N GLU A 25 -19.70 -22.81 -23.40
CA GLU A 25 -20.57 -21.72 -23.88
C GLU A 25 -20.73 -20.51 -22.94
N ARG A 26 -20.10 -20.52 -21.75
CA ARG A 26 -20.24 -19.41 -20.78
C ARG A 26 -18.99 -18.58 -20.53
N CYS A 27 -18.10 -18.53 -21.50
CA CYS A 27 -17.00 -17.56 -21.53
C CYS A 27 -16.92 -16.97 -22.93
N GLY A 28 -17.72 -15.93 -23.19
CA GLY A 28 -17.63 -15.07 -24.38
C GLY A 28 -16.35 -14.23 -24.38
N GLY A 29 -15.19 -14.89 -24.26
CA GLY A 29 -13.89 -14.29 -24.50
C GLY A 29 -13.50 -14.58 -25.93
N VAL A 30 -13.46 -13.54 -26.76
CA VAL A 30 -12.83 -13.55 -28.07
C VAL A 30 -11.35 -13.90 -27.85
N CYS A 31 -10.97 -15.15 -28.12
CA CYS A 31 -9.57 -15.54 -28.21
C CYS A 31 -9.13 -15.23 -29.64
N ASP A 32 -8.45 -14.10 -29.84
CA ASP A 32 -7.84 -13.76 -31.12
C ASP A 32 -6.60 -14.65 -31.34
N PRO A 33 -6.57 -15.54 -32.36
CA PRO A 33 -5.43 -16.39 -32.63
C PRO A 33 -4.39 -15.60 -33.43
N GLY A 34 -3.58 -14.78 -32.74
CA GLY A 34 -2.41 -14.16 -33.34
C GLY A 34 -1.36 -15.19 -33.79
N PRO A 35 -0.73 -15.04 -34.96
CA PRO A 35 0.12 -16.05 -35.58
C PRO A 35 1.57 -15.92 -35.10
N GLN A 36 1.89 -16.35 -33.87
CA GLN A 36 3.29 -16.56 -33.46
C GLN A 36 3.41 -17.81 -32.55
N HIS A 37 3.59 -18.97 -33.19
CA HIS A 37 4.01 -20.22 -32.55
C HIS A 37 5.31 -20.69 -33.18
N ALA A 38 6.43 -20.47 -32.51
CA ALA A 38 7.63 -21.32 -32.67
C ALA A 38 8.58 -21.24 -31.46
N ALA A 39 8.08 -21.08 -30.22
CA ALA A 39 8.86 -21.35 -29.00
C ALA A 39 7.97 -21.34 -27.74
N GLY A 40 7.13 -22.37 -27.60
CA GLY A 40 7.12 -23.20 -26.38
C GLY A 40 6.85 -22.63 -24.97
N LEU A 41 6.43 -21.38 -24.76
CA LEU A 41 5.90 -20.95 -23.45
C LEU A 41 4.82 -19.88 -23.62
N ARG A 42 3.57 -20.33 -23.81
CA ARG A 42 2.39 -19.46 -23.65
C ARG A 42 2.19 -19.19 -22.16
N VAL A 43 2.90 -18.22 -21.61
CA VAL A 43 2.48 -17.61 -20.35
C VAL A 43 1.23 -16.80 -20.66
N CYS A 44 0.08 -17.44 -20.53
CA CYS A 44 -1.21 -16.77 -20.61
C CYS A 44 -1.33 -15.89 -19.36
N VAL A 45 -0.75 -14.69 -19.40
CA VAL A 45 -0.97 -13.63 -18.41
C VAL A 45 -2.40 -13.15 -18.62
N ARG A 46 -3.34 -13.97 -18.19
CA ARG A 46 -4.75 -13.61 -18.15
C ARG A 46 -4.86 -12.54 -17.07
N THR A 47 -4.77 -11.27 -17.45
CA THR A 47 -5.15 -10.10 -16.65
C THR A 47 -6.67 -10.12 -16.45
N ARG A 48 -7.19 -11.22 -15.90
CA ARG A 48 -8.60 -11.37 -15.56
C ARG A 48 -8.82 -10.65 -14.23
N TRP A 49 -8.84 -9.32 -14.28
CA TRP A 49 -9.37 -8.42 -13.26
C TRP A 49 -10.90 -8.59 -13.07
N SER A 50 -11.47 -9.72 -13.51
CA SER A 50 -12.89 -10.00 -13.41
C SER A 50 -13.21 -10.43 -11.97
N ALA A 51 -13.53 -9.43 -11.15
CA ALA A 51 -14.57 -9.53 -10.12
C ALA A 51 -14.40 -10.65 -9.07
N CYS A 52 -13.19 -10.92 -8.58
CA CYS A 52 -13.05 -11.64 -7.32
C CYS A 52 -13.42 -10.68 -6.17
N HIS A 53 -14.71 -10.69 -5.80
CA HIS A 53 -15.24 -10.32 -4.48
C HIS A 53 -14.48 -9.23 -3.71
N LEU A 54 -14.27 -8.06 -4.32
CA LEU A 54 -14.04 -6.88 -3.48
C LEU A 54 -15.40 -6.53 -2.87
N PRO A 55 -15.54 -6.46 -1.54
CA PRO A 55 -16.74 -5.89 -0.94
C PRO A 55 -16.98 -4.51 -1.55
N PRO A 56 -18.24 -4.05 -1.66
CA PRO A 56 -18.59 -2.71 -2.14
C PRO A 56 -18.14 -1.68 -1.09
N ALA A 57 -16.84 -1.58 -0.87
CA ALA A 57 -16.23 -0.53 -0.10
C ALA A 57 -16.18 0.73 -0.98
N PRO A 58 -16.33 1.94 -0.41
CA PRO A 58 -16.25 3.21 -1.14
C PRO A 58 -14.86 3.52 -1.73
N LEU A 59 -13.92 2.59 -1.60
CA LEU A 59 -12.56 2.61 -2.14
C LEU A 59 -12.39 2.93 -3.64
N PRO A 60 -13.29 2.55 -4.59
CA PRO A 60 -12.99 2.72 -5.99
C PRO A 60 -13.06 4.18 -6.45
N SER A 61 -13.71 5.10 -5.72
CA SER A 61 -13.83 6.50 -6.17
C SER A 61 -12.54 7.30 -5.95
N ALA A 62 -11.89 7.16 -4.78
CA ALA A 62 -10.68 7.91 -4.46
C ALA A 62 -9.45 7.45 -5.27
N ALA A 63 -9.32 6.13 -5.49
CA ALA A 63 -8.28 5.62 -6.38
C ALA A 63 -8.54 6.08 -7.83
N ARG A 64 -9.80 6.04 -8.28
CA ARG A 64 -10.17 6.46 -9.64
C ARG A 64 -9.96 7.95 -9.87
N THR A 65 -10.14 8.83 -8.89
CA THR A 65 -9.81 10.26 -9.05
C THR A 65 -8.30 10.50 -9.10
N ALA A 66 -7.51 9.81 -8.28
CA ALA A 66 -6.05 9.92 -8.31
C ALA A 66 -5.47 9.42 -9.66
N PHE A 67 -5.93 8.27 -10.14
CA PHE A 67 -5.50 7.72 -11.43
C PHE A 67 -6.13 8.42 -12.64
N GLY A 68 -7.32 9.00 -12.48
CA GLY A 68 -8.00 9.76 -13.52
C GLY A 68 -7.23 11.00 -13.95
N ILE A 69 -6.41 11.58 -13.05
CA ILE A 69 -5.59 12.75 -13.36
C ILE A 69 -4.33 12.39 -14.16
N THR A 70 -3.74 11.21 -13.93
CA THR A 70 -2.53 10.77 -14.65
C THR A 70 -2.80 10.13 -16.01
N GLY A 71 -4.07 9.84 -16.32
CA GLY A 71 -4.46 9.15 -17.54
C GLY A 71 -4.09 7.66 -17.54
N GLU A 72 -4.41 6.96 -18.63
CA GLU A 72 -4.14 5.52 -18.82
C GLU A 72 -2.65 5.19 -19.03
N ASN A 73 -1.75 6.15 -18.79
CA ASN A 73 -0.32 5.95 -19.01
C ASN A 73 0.34 5.27 -17.79
N PRO A 74 0.81 4.02 -17.90
CA PRO A 74 1.42 3.30 -16.78
C PRO A 74 2.69 3.99 -16.27
N THR A 75 3.45 4.66 -17.15
CA THR A 75 4.69 5.37 -16.78
C THR A 75 4.40 6.54 -15.85
N ALA A 76 3.28 7.25 -16.05
CA ALA A 76 2.87 8.35 -15.19
C ALA A 76 2.55 7.85 -13.77
N ALA A 77 1.86 6.70 -13.67
CA ALA A 77 1.55 6.08 -12.38
C ALA A 77 2.80 5.63 -11.61
N HIS A 78 3.78 5.02 -12.28
CA HIS A 78 5.04 4.66 -11.63
C HIS A 78 5.83 5.90 -11.18
N SER A 79 5.78 6.99 -11.95
CA SER A 79 6.45 8.25 -11.60
C SER A 79 5.81 8.89 -10.37
N THR A 80 4.48 8.95 -10.28
CA THR A 80 3.80 9.48 -9.09
C THR A 80 4.05 8.62 -7.86
N GLN A 81 4.10 7.30 -8.01
CA GLN A 81 4.43 6.38 -6.92
C GLN A 81 5.88 6.57 -6.41
N ALA A 82 6.84 6.77 -7.31
CA ALA A 82 8.23 7.09 -6.95
C ALA A 82 8.33 8.43 -6.21
N LEU A 83 7.57 9.44 -6.65
CA LEU A 83 7.50 10.74 -5.97
C LEU A 83 6.88 10.65 -4.58
N LEU A 84 5.79 9.90 -4.42
CA LEU A 84 5.15 9.66 -3.13
C LEU A 84 6.10 8.96 -2.15
N HIS A 85 6.84 7.95 -2.62
CA HIS A 85 7.81 7.25 -1.80
C HIS A 85 8.95 8.19 -1.36
N SER A 86 9.51 8.96 -2.29
CA SER A 86 10.57 9.93 -1.99
C SER A 86 10.11 10.97 -0.96
N THR A 87 8.88 11.46 -1.12
CA THR A 87 8.27 12.44 -0.20
C THR A 87 8.01 11.81 1.17
N THR A 88 7.61 10.53 1.22
CA THR A 88 7.41 9.80 2.48
C THR A 88 8.70 9.71 3.28
N ALA A 89 9.82 9.33 2.64
CA ALA A 89 11.12 9.27 3.31
C ALA A 89 11.58 10.65 3.81
N LEU A 90 11.35 11.71 3.03
CA LEU A 90 11.63 13.08 3.46
C LEU A 90 10.78 13.48 4.68
N LEU A 91 9.48 13.17 4.68
CA LEU A 91 8.60 13.44 5.82
C LEU A 91 9.02 12.67 7.07
N VAL A 92 9.46 11.42 6.94
CA VAL A 92 10.03 10.64 8.05
C VAL A 92 11.26 11.35 8.61
N TYR A 93 12.19 11.76 7.75
CA TYR A 93 13.38 12.51 8.17
C TYR A 93 13.00 13.79 8.93
N LEU A 94 12.14 14.63 8.36
CA LEU A 94 11.72 15.89 9.00
C LEU A 94 11.04 15.64 10.34
N THR A 95 10.20 14.60 10.41
CA THR A 95 9.46 14.26 11.64
C THR A 95 10.43 13.76 12.71
N ALA A 96 11.39 12.92 12.33
CA ALA A 96 12.45 12.47 13.22
C ALA A 96 13.34 13.62 13.68
N ARG A 97 13.69 14.58 12.82
CA ARG A 97 14.50 15.77 13.18
C ARG A 97 13.85 16.63 14.27
N LYS A 98 12.52 16.55 14.44
CA LYS A 98 11.82 17.29 15.50
C LYS A 98 12.14 16.75 16.90
N TRP A 99 12.40 15.45 17.03
CA TRP A 99 12.56 14.80 18.34
C TRP A 99 13.93 14.16 18.56
N LEU A 100 14.67 13.88 17.49
CA LEU A 100 15.95 13.17 17.50
C LEU A 100 17.08 14.06 16.97
N SER A 101 18.32 13.67 17.28
CA SER A 101 19.51 14.33 16.73
C SER A 101 19.63 14.13 15.21
N ALA A 102 20.50 14.92 14.56
CA ALA A 102 20.64 14.89 13.11
C ALA A 102 21.01 13.51 12.56
N GLY A 103 21.94 12.82 13.22
CA GLY A 103 22.37 11.48 12.82
C GLY A 103 21.25 10.44 12.88
N TRP A 104 20.48 10.42 13.98
CA TRP A 104 19.35 9.49 14.14
C TRP A 104 18.19 9.79 13.19
N ALA A 105 17.95 11.06 12.89
CA ALA A 105 16.93 11.41 11.91
C ALA A 105 17.35 11.04 10.48
N MET A 106 18.63 11.25 10.12
CA MET A 106 19.16 10.79 8.84
C MET A 106 19.05 9.28 8.70
N SER A 107 19.41 8.51 9.73
CA SER A 107 19.28 7.05 9.70
C SER A 107 17.81 6.60 9.59
N ALA A 108 16.87 7.27 10.26
CA ALA A 108 15.44 6.99 10.12
C ALA A 108 14.93 7.25 8.69
N GLY A 109 15.31 8.38 8.08
CA GLY A 109 14.96 8.70 6.68
C GLY A 109 15.56 7.71 5.69
N ALA A 110 16.83 7.35 5.86
CA ALA A 110 17.52 6.35 5.03
C ALA A 110 16.91 4.96 5.18
N ALA A 111 16.57 4.55 6.41
CA ALA A 111 15.90 3.27 6.67
C ALA A 111 14.51 3.22 6.02
N ALA A 112 13.75 4.32 6.03
CA ALA A 112 12.47 4.41 5.33
C ALA A 112 12.66 4.29 3.81
N TRP A 113 13.68 4.94 3.24
CA TRP A 113 13.98 4.87 1.81
C TRP A 113 14.40 3.45 1.37
N LEU A 114 15.16 2.75 2.20
CA LEU A 114 15.71 1.42 1.90
C LEU A 114 14.78 0.27 2.34
N TYR A 115 13.59 0.58 2.87
CA TYR A 115 12.70 -0.44 3.41
C TYR A 115 12.23 -1.40 2.29
N PRO A 116 12.55 -2.71 2.37
CA PRO A 116 12.31 -3.64 1.27
C PRO A 116 10.85 -3.70 0.84
N GLY A 117 9.90 -3.60 1.79
CA GLY A 117 8.48 -3.61 1.48
C GLY A 117 8.02 -2.43 0.64
N LEU A 118 8.67 -1.27 0.75
CA LEU A 118 8.35 -0.11 -0.08
C LEU A 118 9.04 -0.20 -1.45
N LEU A 119 10.26 -0.75 -1.53
CA LEU A 119 10.93 -1.00 -2.82
C LEU A 119 10.19 -2.04 -3.66
N THR A 120 9.78 -3.16 -3.06
CA THR A 120 9.02 -4.19 -3.79
C THR A 120 7.66 -3.67 -4.22
N SER A 121 7.02 -2.84 -3.40
CA SER A 121 5.76 -2.21 -3.75
C SER A 121 5.88 -1.23 -4.91
N ALA A 122 7.04 -0.59 -5.13
CA ALA A 122 7.24 0.38 -6.22
C ALA A 122 7.06 -0.22 -7.63
N GLY A 123 7.31 -1.53 -7.79
CA GLY A 123 7.13 -2.25 -9.05
C GLY A 123 5.67 -2.61 -9.37
N PHE A 124 4.76 -2.49 -8.40
CA PHE A 124 3.35 -2.82 -8.56
C PHE A 124 2.48 -1.60 -8.26
N LEU A 125 1.45 -1.35 -9.07
CA LEU A 125 0.45 -0.31 -8.79
C LEU A 125 -0.43 -0.74 -7.60
N LEU A 126 0.08 -0.48 -6.41
CA LEU A 126 -0.49 -0.86 -5.12
C LEU A 126 -1.05 0.38 -4.42
N VAL A 127 -2.05 0.19 -3.54
CA VAL A 127 -2.61 1.28 -2.72
C VAL A 127 -1.73 1.58 -1.50
N GLU A 128 -0.84 0.65 -1.17
CA GLU A 128 0.06 0.65 -0.03
C GLU A 128 0.98 1.88 0.03
N PRO A 129 1.63 2.35 -1.06
CA PRO A 129 2.48 3.54 -1.01
C PRO A 129 1.68 4.82 -0.74
N VAL A 130 0.47 4.93 -1.30
CA VAL A 130 -0.44 6.07 -1.05
C VAL A 130 -0.87 6.08 0.41
N LEU A 131 -1.24 4.91 0.94
CA LEU A 131 -1.56 4.76 2.36
C LEU A 131 -0.36 5.15 3.23
N ALA A 132 0.83 4.62 2.97
CA ALA A 132 2.05 4.94 3.73
C ALA A 132 2.32 6.45 3.72
N PHE A 133 2.24 7.09 2.56
CA PHE A 133 2.39 8.54 2.43
C PHE A 133 1.36 9.30 3.28
N LEU A 134 0.07 8.99 3.16
CA LEU A 134 -0.99 9.67 3.92
C LEU A 134 -0.79 9.53 5.43
N MET A 135 -0.43 8.34 5.89
CA MET A 135 -0.16 8.03 7.29
C MET A 135 1.03 8.82 7.82
N THR A 136 2.13 8.85 7.06
CA THR A 136 3.33 9.61 7.43
C THR A 136 3.06 11.11 7.39
N ALA A 137 2.32 11.61 6.41
CA ALA A 137 1.91 13.02 6.33
C ALA A 137 1.00 13.41 7.49
N ALA A 138 0.06 12.55 7.90
CA ALA A 138 -0.79 12.79 9.05
C ALA A 138 0.00 12.79 10.36
N THR A 139 0.96 11.87 10.50
CA THR A 139 1.88 11.77 11.64
C THR A 139 2.77 13.02 11.72
N ALA A 140 3.32 13.44 10.60
CA ALA A 140 4.04 14.69 10.42
C ALA A 140 3.18 15.87 10.87
N ALA A 141 2.02 16.08 10.25
CA ALA A 141 1.12 17.17 10.59
C ALA A 141 0.77 17.18 12.09
N ALA A 142 0.50 16.02 12.68
CA ALA A 142 0.25 15.88 14.11
C ALA A 142 1.50 16.27 14.93
N ALA A 143 2.68 15.85 14.48
CA ALA A 143 3.97 16.20 15.06
C ALA A 143 4.24 17.71 15.07
N TRP A 144 3.72 18.50 14.12
CA TRP A 144 3.85 19.97 14.11
C TRP A 144 2.62 20.73 14.61
N ALA A 145 1.47 20.08 14.77
CA ALA A 145 0.26 20.71 15.28
C ALA A 145 0.47 21.23 16.71
N SER A 146 0.19 22.52 16.94
CA SER A 146 0.17 23.10 18.27
C SER A 146 -1.11 22.68 19.00
N PRO A 147 -1.05 22.33 20.30
CA PRO A 147 -2.24 22.02 21.08
C PRO A 147 -3.21 23.20 21.20
N ARG A 148 -2.73 24.44 21.02
CA ARG A 148 -3.54 25.67 21.18
C ARG A 148 -4.33 26.08 19.94
N ARG A 149 -4.07 25.47 18.78
CA ARG A 149 -4.72 25.84 17.51
C ARG A 149 -5.47 24.65 16.94
N LEU A 150 -6.77 24.77 16.71
CA LEU A 150 -7.61 23.68 16.19
C LEU A 150 -7.40 23.42 14.68
N ALA A 151 -7.11 24.46 13.89
CA ALA A 151 -6.94 24.35 12.43
C ALA A 151 -5.97 23.23 11.97
N PRO A 152 -4.75 23.09 12.51
CA PRO A 152 -3.85 22.01 12.09
C PRO A 152 -4.37 20.61 12.46
N TRP A 153 -5.15 20.47 13.54
CA TRP A 153 -5.76 19.19 13.91
C TRP A 153 -6.86 18.78 12.93
N GLY A 154 -7.54 19.74 12.29
CA GLY A 154 -8.44 19.47 11.17
C GLY A 154 -7.71 18.75 10.03
N ALA A 155 -6.55 19.27 9.61
CA ALA A 155 -5.74 18.64 8.57
C ALA A 155 -5.25 17.23 8.98
N VAL A 156 -4.85 17.04 10.23
CA VAL A 156 -4.48 15.72 10.78
C VAL A 156 -5.64 14.75 10.67
N GLY A 157 -6.84 15.15 11.12
CA GLY A 157 -8.04 14.32 11.04
C GLY A 157 -8.43 13.99 9.61
N THR A 158 -8.34 14.95 8.69
CA THR A 158 -8.60 14.72 7.26
C THR A 158 -7.63 13.72 6.65
N LEU A 159 -6.33 13.86 6.92
CA LEU A 159 -5.31 12.94 6.38
C LEU A 159 -5.49 11.52 6.92
N TRP A 160 -5.77 11.35 8.22
CA TRP A 160 -6.09 10.04 8.80
C TRP A 160 -7.40 9.46 8.27
N GLY A 161 -8.42 10.30 8.04
CA GLY A 161 -9.67 9.89 7.42
C GLY A 161 -9.48 9.40 5.99
N LEU A 162 -8.67 10.09 5.18
CA LEU A 162 -8.28 9.65 3.84
C LEU A 162 -7.51 8.33 3.88
N ALA A 163 -6.58 8.16 4.82
CA ALA A 163 -5.87 6.90 5.01
C ALA A 163 -6.81 5.75 5.42
N ALA A 164 -7.80 6.02 6.28
CA ALA A 164 -8.82 5.07 6.71
C ALA A 164 -9.72 4.61 5.55
N LEU A 165 -10.02 5.52 4.62
CA LEU A 165 -10.70 5.17 3.39
C LEU A 165 -9.87 4.20 2.54
N CYS A 166 -8.54 4.35 2.49
CA CYS A 166 -7.64 3.43 1.78
C CYS A 166 -7.55 2.05 2.44
N LYS A 167 -7.37 1.98 3.76
CA LYS A 167 -7.44 0.73 4.52
C LYS A 167 -7.92 1.00 5.95
N PRO A 168 -8.86 0.20 6.49
CA PRO A 168 -9.39 0.39 7.84
C PRO A 168 -8.33 0.25 8.96
N VAL A 169 -7.22 -0.46 8.69
CA VAL A 169 -6.08 -0.58 9.61
C VAL A 169 -5.44 0.78 9.96
N ALA A 170 -5.64 1.80 9.12
CA ALA A 170 -5.20 3.15 9.38
C ALA A 170 -5.84 3.75 10.65
N LEU A 171 -7.10 3.40 10.98
CA LEU A 171 -7.76 3.93 12.17
C LEU A 171 -7.10 3.44 13.46
N ALA A 172 -6.79 2.14 13.53
CA ALA A 172 -6.12 1.56 14.69
C ALA A 172 -4.73 2.18 14.91
N SER A 173 -3.99 2.38 13.83
CA SER A 173 -2.67 3.02 13.87
C SER A 173 -2.76 4.53 14.18
N ALA A 174 -3.82 5.23 13.77
CA ALA A 174 -4.06 6.62 14.14
C ALA A 174 -4.09 6.81 15.66
N VAL A 175 -4.86 5.99 16.35
CA VAL A 175 -5.00 6.05 17.81
C VAL A 175 -3.65 5.83 18.49
N LEU A 176 -2.91 4.80 18.06
CA LEU A 176 -1.59 4.48 18.62
C LEU A 176 -0.57 5.59 18.39
N VAL A 177 -0.48 6.12 17.18
CA VAL A 177 0.48 7.18 16.82
C VAL A 177 0.15 8.48 17.55
N LEU A 178 -1.12 8.88 17.59
CA LEU A 178 -1.54 10.10 18.29
C LEU A 178 -1.29 9.97 19.80
N ALA A 179 -1.58 8.81 20.40
CA ALA A 179 -1.26 8.53 21.80
C ALA A 179 0.25 8.61 22.07
N ALA A 180 1.08 8.04 21.19
CA ALA A 180 2.53 8.11 21.30
C ALA A 180 3.06 9.54 21.19
N ILE A 181 2.60 10.32 20.21
CA ILE A 181 2.97 11.74 20.07
C ILE A 181 2.57 12.52 21.32
N TRP A 182 1.38 12.27 21.85
CA TRP A 182 0.88 12.95 23.04
C TRP A 182 1.72 12.60 24.28
N ALA A 183 2.13 11.34 24.43
CA ALA A 183 3.01 10.89 25.52
C ALA A 183 4.42 11.50 25.43
N ILE A 184 4.96 11.66 24.21
CA ILE A 184 6.30 12.23 23.97
C ILE A 184 6.34 13.76 24.15
N ARG A 185 5.19 14.43 24.26
CA ARG A 185 5.09 15.88 24.52
C ARG A 185 4.71 16.25 25.96
N PRO A 186 5.51 15.94 26.99
CA PRO A 186 5.22 16.39 28.34
C PRO A 186 5.53 17.89 28.54
N GLY A 187 6.51 18.44 27.81
CA GLY A 187 7.01 19.80 28.01
C GLY A 187 6.06 20.92 27.61
N GLU A 188 5.28 20.75 26.54
CA GLU A 188 4.29 21.75 26.08
C GLU A 188 3.06 21.87 26.97
N ARG A 189 2.89 20.98 27.96
CA ARG A 189 1.70 20.96 28.84
C ARG A 189 1.81 21.90 30.02
N ARG A 190 3.03 22.35 30.35
CA ARG A 190 3.32 23.17 31.54
C ARG A 190 3.45 24.67 31.24
N ALA A 191 3.34 25.06 29.97
CA ALA A 191 3.47 26.43 29.50
C ALA A 191 2.13 26.98 29.01
#